data_AF-A0A328IR83-F1
#
_entry.id   AF-A0A328IR83-F1
#
_cell.length_a   1.000
_cell.length_b   1.000
_cell.length_c   1.000
_cell.angle_alpha   90.00
_cell.angle_beta   90.00
_cell.angle_gamma   90.00
#
_symmetry.space_group_name_H-M   'P 1'
#
loop_
_entity.id
_entity.type
_entity.pdbx_description
1 polymer ?
#
loop_
_entity_poly.entity_id
_entity_poly.type
_entity_poly.pdbx_seq_one_letter_code
_entity_poly.pdbx_strand_id
1 'polypeptide(L)'
;MWEAYDNKSVFVRLNNIILSRYQIIEVSDAIMVARGDLGIEVEDILVPSYQNLLINKCLSKGKSVIVATQMLESMQKNCRPTKAEISDVYNAVQEGTSATMLSGESASGQYPVESIKYMYNINKQSEKTVNYYHLSCIYKPQNIRENFLCNVVQMALNLSIKGIIVENSEDAYNISKFHSSVMIFVFVKSLAEATMFSLNFGIIPILTKDELLSKISFIFKNNIKNRFIFIQKDKIEIKNL
;
A
#
# COMPACT_ATOMS: atom_id res chain seq x y z
N MET A 1 -11.60 -6.89 -32.31
CA MET A 1 -11.39 -8.02 -31.39
C MET A 1 -10.01 -7.86 -30.78
N TRP A 2 -9.95 -7.33 -29.55
CA TRP A 2 -8.70 -7.26 -28.79
C TRP A 2 -8.68 -8.51 -27.93
N GLU A 3 -7.85 -9.48 -28.30
CA GLU A 3 -7.56 -10.63 -27.45
C GLU A 3 -6.72 -10.14 -26.26
N ALA A 4 -7.24 -10.39 -25.06
CA ALA A 4 -6.58 -10.09 -23.82
C ALA A 4 -5.24 -10.83 -23.76
N TYR A 5 -4.14 -10.08 -23.67
CA TYR A 5 -2.92 -10.62 -23.07
C TYR A 5 -3.21 -10.82 -21.58
N ASP A 6 -3.61 -12.04 -21.24
CA ASP A 6 -3.99 -12.51 -19.91
C ASP A 6 -2.98 -12.12 -18.82
N ASN A 7 -3.52 -11.59 -17.71
CA ASN A 7 -2.89 -11.37 -16.39
C ASN A 7 -1.80 -10.29 -16.24
N LYS A 8 -1.78 -9.24 -17.06
CA LYS A 8 -0.96 -8.05 -16.76
C LYS A 8 -1.79 -6.95 -16.10
N SER A 9 -1.38 -6.53 -14.90
CA SER A 9 -1.99 -5.38 -14.22
C SER A 9 -1.79 -4.09 -15.02
N VAL A 10 -2.85 -3.32 -15.18
CA VAL A 10 -2.86 -2.03 -15.86
C VAL A 10 -2.68 -0.91 -14.83
N PHE A 11 -1.49 -0.31 -14.84
CA PHE A 11 -1.15 0.85 -14.02
C PHE A 11 -1.33 2.13 -14.84
N VAL A 12 -2.16 3.05 -14.35
CA VAL A 12 -2.37 4.33 -15.04
C VAL A 12 -1.71 5.47 -14.27
N ARG A 13 -0.81 6.17 -14.96
CA ARG A 13 -0.25 7.45 -14.51
C ARG A 13 -1.24 8.57 -14.79
N LEU A 14 -1.74 9.19 -13.73
CA LEU A 14 -2.59 10.37 -13.85
C LEU A 14 -1.71 11.62 -13.75
N ASN A 15 -1.64 12.34 -14.87
CA ASN A 15 -0.88 13.57 -15.02
C ASN A 15 -1.76 14.80 -15.29
N ASN A 16 -3.07 14.64 -15.52
CA ASN A 16 -4.00 15.74 -15.82
C ASN A 16 -5.37 15.49 -15.15
N ILE A 17 -6.05 16.55 -14.72
CA ILE A 17 -7.35 16.53 -14.03
C ILE A 17 -8.44 17.01 -15.00
N ILE A 18 -8.76 16.20 -16.00
CA ILE A 18 -10.02 16.35 -16.74
C ILE A 18 -11.04 15.46 -16.02
N LEU A 19 -12.13 16.05 -15.53
CA LEU A 19 -13.21 15.37 -14.77
C LEU A 19 -13.75 14.10 -15.45
N SER A 20 -13.69 14.01 -16.78
CA SER A 20 -14.08 12.80 -17.55
C SER A 20 -13.18 11.58 -17.27
N ARG A 21 -12.00 11.77 -16.70
CA ARG A 21 -11.01 10.71 -16.44
C ARG A 21 -11.17 10.01 -15.10
N TYR A 22 -12.15 10.34 -14.25
CA TYR A 22 -12.39 9.48 -13.06
C TYR A 22 -12.86 8.08 -13.43
N GLN A 23 -13.46 7.91 -14.60
CA GLN A 23 -13.77 6.59 -15.18
C GLN A 23 -12.50 5.75 -15.38
N ILE A 24 -11.33 6.38 -15.57
CA ILE A 24 -10.04 5.68 -15.66
C ILE A 24 -9.75 4.93 -14.37
N ILE A 25 -10.07 5.49 -13.20
CA ILE A 25 -9.86 4.81 -11.91
C ILE A 25 -10.66 3.50 -11.85
N GLU A 26 -11.86 3.48 -12.44
CA GLU A 26 -12.73 2.30 -12.43
C GLU A 26 -12.17 1.17 -13.30
N VAL A 27 -11.55 1.50 -14.43
CA VAL A 27 -10.99 0.52 -15.38
C VAL A 27 -9.50 0.22 -15.17
N SER A 28 -8.85 0.85 -14.19
CA SER A 28 -7.43 0.64 -13.87
C SER A 28 -7.26 -0.30 -12.68
N ASP A 29 -6.13 -1.01 -12.60
CA ASP A 29 -5.80 -1.83 -11.42
C ASP A 29 -5.19 -1.00 -10.29
N ALA A 30 -4.42 0.02 -10.65
CA ALA A 30 -3.88 0.99 -9.71
C ALA A 30 -3.55 2.31 -10.41
N ILE A 31 -3.44 3.37 -9.60
CA ILE A 31 -3.22 4.73 -10.05
C ILE A 31 -1.89 5.27 -9.51
N MET A 32 -1.16 5.98 -10.35
CA MET A 32 0.01 6.76 -9.92
C MET A 32 -0.31 8.25 -10.01
N VAL A 33 -0.18 8.95 -8.88
CA VAL A 33 -0.26 10.41 -8.78
C VAL A 33 1.14 10.98 -9.07
N ALA A 34 1.36 11.42 -10.31
CA ALA A 34 2.63 12.00 -10.73
C ALA A 34 2.61 13.52 -10.55
N ARG A 35 3.04 13.99 -9.37
CA ARG A 35 2.92 15.39 -8.93
C ARG A 35 3.67 16.38 -9.81
N GLY A 36 4.83 15.98 -10.31
CA GLY A 36 5.63 16.79 -11.22
C GLY A 36 4.91 17.09 -12.54
N ASP A 37 4.14 16.14 -13.08
CA ASP A 37 3.31 16.43 -14.25
C ASP A 37 2.04 17.18 -13.84
N LEU A 38 1.48 16.85 -12.68
CA LEU A 38 0.26 17.48 -12.19
C LEU A 38 0.43 18.99 -12.04
N GLY A 39 1.56 19.46 -11.51
CA GLY A 39 1.88 20.89 -11.39
C GLY A 39 2.09 21.62 -12.73
N ILE A 40 2.24 20.89 -13.84
CA ILE A 40 2.25 21.49 -15.18
C ILE A 40 0.80 21.77 -15.63
N GLU A 41 -0.13 20.90 -15.26
CA GLU A 41 -1.53 20.95 -15.73
C GLU A 41 -2.46 21.78 -14.84
N VAL A 42 -2.14 21.93 -13.55
CA VAL A 42 -2.89 22.76 -12.61
C VAL A 42 -1.96 23.66 -11.81
N GLU A 43 -2.52 24.70 -11.19
CA GLU A 43 -1.76 25.57 -10.29
C GLU A 43 -1.07 24.75 -9.19
N ASP A 44 0.21 25.02 -8.95
CA ASP A 44 1.05 24.28 -7.99
C ASP A 44 0.43 24.21 -6.59
N ILE A 45 -0.26 25.27 -6.15
CA ILE A 45 -0.93 25.33 -4.85
C ILE A 45 -2.08 24.33 -4.71
N LEU A 46 -2.66 23.87 -5.82
CA LEU A 46 -3.76 22.90 -5.86
C LEU A 46 -3.26 21.45 -5.90
N VAL A 47 -1.98 21.21 -6.23
CA VAL A 47 -1.40 19.86 -6.32
C VAL A 47 -1.65 19.02 -5.05
N PRO A 48 -1.43 19.55 -3.82
CA PRO A 48 -1.72 18.79 -2.61
C PRO A 48 -3.19 18.40 -2.48
N SER A 49 -4.11 19.31 -2.81
CA SER A 49 -5.55 19.03 -2.77
C SER A 49 -5.95 17.95 -3.76
N TYR A 50 -5.38 17.97 -4.97
CA TYR A 50 -5.67 16.96 -5.98
C TYR A 50 -5.04 15.60 -5.66
N GLN A 51 -3.84 15.55 -5.07
CA GLN A 51 -3.27 14.32 -4.55
C GLN A 51 -4.22 13.67 -3.55
N ASN A 52 -4.66 14.43 -2.54
CA ASN A 52 -5.57 13.94 -1.51
C ASN A 52 -6.89 13.44 -2.11
N LEU A 53 -7.47 14.19 -3.05
CA LEU A 53 -8.69 13.78 -3.77
C LEU A 53 -8.49 12.47 -4.53
N LEU A 54 -7.37 12.31 -5.26
CA LEU A 54 -7.08 11.12 -6.05
C LEU A 54 -6.85 9.89 -5.16
N ILE A 55 -6.11 10.05 -4.07
CA ILE A 55 -5.92 8.99 -3.06
C ILE A 55 -7.28 8.53 -2.54
N ASN A 56 -8.10 9.45 -2.02
CA ASN A 56 -9.42 9.14 -1.49
C ASN A 56 -10.34 8.42 -2.50
N LYS A 57 -10.31 8.84 -3.77
CA LYS A 57 -11.06 8.16 -4.83
C LYS A 57 -10.56 6.74 -5.07
N CYS A 58 -9.26 6.52 -5.14
CA CYS A 58 -8.68 5.18 -5.30
C CYS A 58 -9.07 4.27 -4.13
N LEU A 59 -8.92 4.77 -2.89
CA LEU A 59 -9.31 4.07 -1.68
C LEU A 59 -10.81 3.70 -1.69
N SER A 60 -11.69 4.63 -2.08
CA SER A 60 -13.13 4.37 -2.16
C SER A 60 -13.51 3.27 -3.16
N LYS A 61 -12.64 3.01 -4.14
CA LYS A 61 -12.79 1.97 -5.17
C LYS A 61 -11.97 0.71 -4.85
N GLY A 62 -11.24 0.69 -3.73
CA GLY A 62 -10.38 -0.43 -3.34
C GLY A 62 -9.19 -0.62 -4.28
N LYS A 63 -8.73 0.46 -4.91
CA LYS A 63 -7.60 0.47 -5.86
C LYS A 63 -6.35 0.98 -5.16
N SER A 64 -5.20 0.36 -5.47
CA SER A 64 -3.92 0.86 -4.98
C SER A 64 -3.60 2.21 -5.60
N VAL A 65 -2.97 3.08 -4.82
CA VAL A 65 -2.49 4.38 -5.27
C VAL A 65 -1.02 4.57 -4.91
N ILE A 66 -0.26 5.13 -5.84
CA ILE A 66 1.16 5.42 -5.69
C ILE A 66 1.33 6.93 -5.76
N VAL A 67 1.92 7.54 -4.75
CA VAL A 67 2.35 8.94 -4.82
C VAL A 67 3.79 8.97 -5.31
N ALA A 68 4.00 9.66 -6.43
CA ALA A 68 5.26 9.66 -7.15
C ALA A 68 5.74 11.08 -7.46
N THR A 69 7.04 11.16 -7.77
CA THR A 69 7.81 12.36 -8.14
C THR A 69 8.00 13.38 -7.01
N GLN A 70 9.18 14.00 -6.99
CA GLN A 70 9.56 15.04 -6.02
C GLN A 70 9.39 14.61 -4.55
N MET A 71 9.52 13.32 -4.24
CA MET A 71 9.33 12.82 -2.87
C MET A 71 10.56 13.15 -2.00
N LEU A 72 11.76 12.89 -2.52
CA LEU A 72 13.04 13.23 -1.86
C LEU A 72 14.01 13.86 -2.88
N GLU A 73 13.52 14.71 -3.77
CA GLU A 73 14.23 15.24 -4.94
C GLU A 73 15.65 15.74 -4.63
N SER A 74 15.81 16.49 -3.53
CA SER A 74 17.08 17.06 -3.11
C SER A 74 18.15 16.00 -2.85
N MET A 75 17.76 14.76 -2.57
CA MET A 75 18.67 13.65 -2.31
C MET A 75 19.40 13.11 -3.55
N GLN A 76 19.01 13.55 -4.75
CA GLN A 76 19.83 13.30 -5.94
C GLN A 76 21.23 13.91 -5.81
N LYS A 77 21.37 15.01 -5.09
CA LYS A 77 22.62 15.77 -4.91
C LYS A 77 23.07 15.90 -3.45
N ASN A 78 22.18 15.61 -2.49
CA ASN A 78 22.46 15.77 -1.06
C ASN A 78 22.27 14.45 -0.30
N CYS A 79 23.09 14.22 0.73
CA CYS A 79 22.97 13.00 1.54
C CYS A 79 21.78 13.00 2.51
N ARG A 80 21.02 14.10 2.59
CA ARG A 80 19.85 14.26 3.47
C ARG A 80 18.76 15.05 2.75
N PRO A 81 17.48 14.68 2.94
CA PRO A 81 16.37 15.45 2.42
C PRO A 81 16.12 16.69 3.28
N THR A 82 15.36 17.62 2.73
CA THR A 82 14.83 18.79 3.43
C THR A 82 13.72 18.39 4.40
N LYS A 83 13.43 19.27 5.37
CA LYS A 83 12.29 19.06 6.29
C LYS A 83 10.95 19.06 5.56
N ALA A 84 10.83 19.83 4.47
CA ALA A 84 9.63 19.90 3.65
C ALA A 84 9.37 18.55 2.96
N GLU A 85 10.39 17.97 2.31
CA GLU A 85 10.30 16.65 1.68
C GLU A 85 9.95 15.56 2.70
N ILE A 86 10.56 15.59 3.89
CA ILE A 86 10.20 14.65 4.97
C ILE A 86 8.72 14.77 5.32
N SER A 87 8.23 16.00 5.53
CA SER A 87 6.84 16.24 5.91
C SER A 87 5.86 15.83 4.80
N ASP A 88 6.24 16.04 3.55
CA ASP A 88 5.44 15.74 2.38
C ASP A 88 5.24 14.22 2.21
N VAL A 89 6.33 13.44 2.23
CA VAL A 89 6.27 11.97 2.24
C VAL A 89 5.46 11.45 3.44
N TYR A 90 5.70 12.02 4.62
CA TYR A 90 4.99 11.66 5.85
C TYR A 90 3.47 11.84 5.71
N ASN A 91 3.03 12.96 5.12
CA ASN A 91 1.62 13.24 4.90
C ASN A 91 1.00 12.32 3.83
N ALA A 92 1.68 12.05 2.72
CA ALA A 92 1.18 11.13 1.69
C ALA A 92 0.87 9.73 2.26
N VAL A 93 1.69 9.25 3.21
CA VAL A 93 1.44 7.98 3.92
C VAL A 93 0.27 8.08 4.89
N GLN A 94 0.12 9.19 5.62
CA GLN A 94 -1.05 9.42 6.49
C GLN A 94 -2.37 9.48 5.71
N GLU A 95 -2.34 10.00 4.49
CA GLU A 95 -3.48 10.04 3.58
C GLU A 95 -3.91 8.65 3.09
N GLY A 96 -3.06 7.63 3.27
CA GLY A 96 -3.35 6.25 2.88
C GLY A 96 -2.82 5.89 1.50
N THR A 97 -1.74 6.51 1.02
CA THR A 97 -1.09 6.00 -0.20
C THR A 97 -0.64 4.54 -0.01
N SER A 98 -0.85 3.72 -1.03
CA SER A 98 -0.46 2.30 -0.99
C SER A 98 1.05 2.13 -1.15
N ALA A 99 1.69 3.03 -1.90
CA ALA A 99 3.14 3.09 -2.05
C ALA A 99 3.63 4.53 -2.25
N THR A 100 4.91 4.73 -1.95
CA THR A 100 5.67 5.94 -2.28
C THR A 100 6.77 5.57 -3.27
N MET A 101 7.06 6.46 -4.24
CA MET A 101 8.00 6.18 -5.32
C MET A 101 9.20 7.13 -5.30
N LEU A 102 10.40 6.55 -5.37
CA LEU A 102 11.64 7.27 -5.72
C LEU A 102 11.83 7.21 -7.24
N SER A 103 12.30 8.32 -7.81
CA SER A 103 12.55 8.50 -9.24
C SER A 103 14.04 8.68 -9.51
N GLY A 104 14.50 9.91 -9.74
CA GLY A 104 15.92 10.21 -9.98
C GLY A 104 16.80 9.89 -8.77
N GLU A 105 16.23 9.92 -7.56
CA GLU A 105 16.94 9.68 -6.30
C GLU A 105 17.62 8.31 -6.27
N SER A 106 16.91 7.25 -6.70
CA SER A 106 17.42 5.88 -6.72
C SER A 106 18.03 5.48 -8.07
N ALA A 107 17.55 6.06 -9.17
CA ALA A 107 17.98 5.68 -10.52
C ALA A 107 19.35 6.26 -10.90
N SER A 108 19.61 7.53 -10.57
CA SER A 108 20.82 8.25 -10.98
C SER A 108 21.36 9.24 -9.94
N GLY A 109 20.78 9.25 -8.74
CA GLY A 109 21.20 10.11 -7.65
C GLY A 109 22.56 9.71 -7.06
N GLN A 110 23.22 10.65 -6.39
CA GLN A 110 24.49 10.40 -5.71
C GLN A 110 24.34 9.56 -4.43
N TYR A 111 23.12 9.48 -3.88
CA TYR A 111 22.82 8.83 -2.59
C TYR A 111 21.61 7.87 -2.67
N PRO A 112 21.63 6.85 -3.55
CA PRO A 112 20.46 6.02 -3.82
C PRO A 112 20.08 5.13 -2.63
N VAL A 113 21.07 4.59 -1.91
CA VAL A 113 20.86 3.74 -0.74
C VAL A 113 20.31 4.55 0.43
N GLU A 114 20.84 5.75 0.65
CA GLU A 114 20.39 6.68 1.68
C GLU A 114 18.96 7.14 1.41
N SER A 115 18.62 7.43 0.15
CA SER A 115 17.27 7.82 -0.25
C SER A 115 16.23 6.75 0.10
N ILE A 116 16.55 5.47 -0.18
CA ILE A 116 15.69 4.34 0.20
C ILE A 116 15.57 4.23 1.73
N LYS A 117 16.67 4.37 2.47
CA LYS A 117 16.66 4.32 3.94
C LYS A 117 15.82 5.46 4.54
N TYR A 118 15.92 6.67 4.00
CA TYR A 118 15.11 7.81 4.43
C TYR A 118 13.63 7.56 4.14
N MET A 119 13.28 7.17 2.91
CA MET A 119 11.90 6.83 2.54
C MET A 119 11.31 5.76 3.49
N TYR A 120 12.05 4.67 3.73
CA TYR A 120 11.63 3.62 4.67
C TYR A 120 11.38 4.15 6.08
N ASN A 121 12.30 4.97 6.62
CA ASN A 121 12.17 5.51 7.97
C ASN A 121 11.00 6.49 8.10
N ILE A 122 10.75 7.30 7.07
CA ILE A 122 9.63 8.25 7.06
C ILE A 122 8.30 7.48 7.01
N ASN A 123 8.16 6.53 6.09
CA ASN A 123 6.96 5.69 5.97
C ASN A 123 6.65 4.98 7.30
N LYS A 124 7.65 4.29 7.86
CA LYS A 124 7.54 3.59 9.15
C LYS A 124 7.15 4.50 10.32
N GLN A 125 7.59 5.76 10.30
CA GLN A 125 7.23 6.71 11.34
C GLN A 125 5.81 7.25 11.12
N SER A 126 5.42 7.51 9.87
CA SER A 126 4.08 7.96 9.50
C SER A 126 3.00 6.93 9.80
N GLU A 127 3.26 5.65 9.48
CA GLU A 127 2.36 4.51 9.75
C GLU A 127 1.89 4.44 11.22
N LYS A 128 2.70 4.93 12.18
CA LYS A 128 2.31 4.97 13.60
C LYS A 128 1.20 5.96 13.92
N THR A 129 0.95 6.92 13.03
CA THR A 129 -0.02 8.01 13.22
C THR A 129 -1.22 7.92 12.30
N VAL A 130 -1.22 6.93 11.39
CA VAL A 130 -2.33 6.66 10.48
C VAL A 130 -3.58 6.30 11.27
N ASN A 131 -4.71 6.91 10.93
CA ASN A 131 -6.01 6.51 11.43
C ASN A 131 -6.54 5.31 10.62
N TYR A 132 -6.04 4.11 10.94
CA TYR A 132 -6.41 2.88 10.24
C TYR A 132 -7.90 2.52 10.36
N TYR A 133 -8.57 2.92 11.44
CA TYR A 133 -10.02 2.75 11.56
C TYR A 133 -10.75 3.55 10.46
N HIS A 134 -10.38 4.82 10.28
CA HIS A 134 -10.92 5.67 9.22
C HIS A 134 -10.64 5.06 7.84
N LEU A 135 -9.39 4.70 7.54
CA LEU A 135 -9.02 4.12 6.24
C LEU A 135 -9.80 2.83 5.94
N SER A 136 -9.99 1.96 6.94
CA SER A 136 -10.77 0.72 6.78
C SER A 136 -12.24 0.93 6.42
N CYS A 137 -12.76 2.13 6.66
CA CYS A 137 -14.15 2.49 6.39
C CYS A 137 -14.34 3.22 5.04
N ILE A 138 -13.29 3.62 4.34
CA ILE A 138 -13.38 4.36 3.08
C ILE A 138 -13.96 3.47 1.97
N TYR A 139 -13.37 2.30 1.76
CA TYR A 139 -13.93 1.29 0.87
C TYR A 139 -15.17 0.65 1.50
N LYS A 140 -16.28 0.58 0.76
CA LYS A 140 -17.50 -0.08 1.23
C LYS A 140 -17.51 -1.53 0.74
N PRO A 141 -17.55 -2.53 1.63
CA PRO A 141 -17.68 -3.93 1.25
C PRO A 141 -18.88 -4.17 0.31
N GLN A 142 -18.68 -4.91 -0.76
CA GLN A 142 -19.69 -5.17 -1.79
C GLN A 142 -20.43 -6.49 -1.60
N ASN A 143 -19.89 -7.40 -0.79
CA ASN A 143 -20.48 -8.72 -0.56
C ASN A 143 -20.26 -9.19 0.90
N ILE A 144 -20.84 -10.34 1.24
CA ILE A 144 -20.76 -10.91 2.59
C ILE A 144 -19.31 -11.23 2.97
N ARG A 145 -18.51 -11.75 2.02
CA ARG A 145 -17.11 -12.11 2.25
C ARG A 145 -16.28 -10.89 2.60
N GLU A 146 -16.40 -9.80 1.84
CA GLU A 146 -15.71 -8.55 2.12
C GLU A 146 -16.17 -7.91 3.43
N ASN A 147 -17.45 -7.99 3.78
CA ASN A 147 -17.93 -7.50 5.09
C ASN A 147 -17.27 -8.26 6.23
N PHE A 148 -17.15 -9.59 6.10
CA PHE A 148 -16.46 -10.41 7.07
C PHE A 148 -14.98 -10.02 7.19
N LEU A 149 -14.26 -9.89 6.07
CA LEU A 149 -12.85 -9.49 6.06
C LEU A 149 -12.62 -8.08 6.63
N CYS A 150 -13.50 -7.13 6.35
CA CYS A 150 -13.46 -5.78 6.93
C CYS A 150 -13.55 -5.84 8.47
N ASN A 151 -14.46 -6.64 9.01
CA ASN A 151 -14.56 -6.85 10.46
C ASN A 151 -13.29 -7.49 11.04
N VAL A 152 -12.62 -8.39 10.31
CA VAL A 152 -11.32 -8.94 10.74
C VAL A 152 -10.26 -7.86 10.86
N VAL A 153 -10.16 -6.98 9.85
CA VAL A 153 -9.21 -5.86 9.87
C VAL A 153 -9.48 -4.93 11.04
N GLN A 154 -10.75 -4.60 11.30
CA GLN A 154 -11.13 -3.76 12.43
C GLN A 154 -10.88 -4.45 13.78
N MET A 155 -11.08 -5.76 13.86
CA MET A 155 -10.75 -6.54 15.05
C MET A 155 -9.24 -6.54 15.33
N ALA A 156 -8.41 -6.58 14.29
CA ALA A 156 -6.95 -6.51 14.43
C ALA A 156 -6.47 -5.16 15.02
N LEU A 157 -7.25 -4.08 14.90
CA LEU A 157 -6.96 -2.79 15.53
C LEU A 157 -7.16 -2.83 17.05
N ASN A 158 -8.21 -3.52 17.50
CA ASN A 158 -8.64 -3.52 18.90
C ASN A 158 -7.95 -4.62 19.72
N LEU A 159 -7.48 -5.67 19.06
CA LEU A 159 -6.79 -6.79 19.69
C LEU A 159 -5.27 -6.66 19.52
N SER A 160 -4.50 -7.24 20.45
CA SER A 160 -3.03 -7.31 20.35
C SER A 160 -2.57 -8.34 19.32
N ILE A 161 -2.99 -8.17 18.06
CA ILE A 161 -2.64 -9.01 16.90
C ILE A 161 -1.39 -8.44 16.23
N LYS A 162 -0.52 -9.31 15.72
CA LYS A 162 0.71 -8.91 15.02
C LYS A 162 0.63 -9.05 13.50
N GLY A 163 -0.28 -9.87 13.01
CA GLY A 163 -0.50 -10.06 11.58
C GLY A 163 -1.73 -10.90 11.30
N ILE A 164 -2.14 -10.86 10.05
CA ILE A 164 -3.20 -11.69 9.49
C ILE A 164 -2.53 -12.68 8.53
N ILE A 165 -2.86 -13.96 8.62
CA ILE A 165 -2.35 -15.02 7.76
C ILE A 165 -3.52 -15.56 6.95
N VAL A 166 -3.36 -15.57 5.63
CA VAL A 166 -4.42 -15.86 4.66
C VAL A 166 -3.95 -16.97 3.72
N GLU A 167 -4.80 -17.96 3.48
CA GLU A 167 -4.45 -19.09 2.60
C GLU A 167 -4.64 -18.83 1.11
N ASN A 168 -5.44 -17.82 0.75
CA ASN A 168 -5.75 -17.53 -0.65
C ASN A 168 -5.53 -16.06 -1.01
N SER A 169 -5.19 -15.87 -2.27
CA SER A 169 -4.84 -14.60 -2.88
C SER A 169 -6.01 -13.60 -2.95
N GLU A 170 -7.24 -14.10 -3.16
CA GLU A 170 -8.43 -13.26 -3.28
C GLU A 170 -8.78 -12.55 -1.98
N ASP A 171 -8.80 -13.28 -0.86
CA ASP A 171 -9.00 -12.70 0.46
C ASP A 171 -7.89 -11.71 0.81
N ALA A 172 -6.63 -12.04 0.50
CA ALA A 172 -5.51 -11.13 0.75
C ALA A 172 -5.67 -9.80 -0.01
N TYR A 173 -6.04 -9.89 -1.30
CA TYR A 173 -6.37 -8.72 -2.11
C TYR A 173 -7.52 -7.91 -1.50
N ASN A 174 -8.62 -8.57 -1.11
CA ASN A 174 -9.77 -7.90 -0.51
C ASN A 174 -9.43 -7.24 0.84
N ILE A 175 -8.60 -7.88 1.67
CA ILE A 175 -8.13 -7.31 2.95
C ILE A 175 -7.31 -6.03 2.69
N SER A 176 -6.47 -6.00 1.64
CA SER A 176 -5.65 -4.83 1.33
C SER A 176 -6.47 -3.57 1.02
N LYS A 177 -7.70 -3.71 0.49
CA LYS A 177 -8.62 -2.59 0.24
C LYS A 177 -8.96 -1.82 1.52
N PHE A 178 -8.98 -2.52 2.67
CA PHE A 178 -9.31 -1.95 3.97
C PHE A 178 -8.12 -1.36 4.73
N HIS A 179 -6.91 -1.31 4.13
CA HIS A 179 -5.73 -0.70 4.75
C HIS A 179 -5.47 -1.19 6.18
N SER A 180 -5.17 -2.48 6.33
CA SER A 180 -4.92 -3.09 7.64
C SER A 180 -3.73 -2.45 8.38
N SER A 181 -3.86 -2.23 9.69
CA SER A 181 -2.77 -1.76 10.57
C SER A 181 -1.69 -2.81 10.82
N VAL A 182 -1.98 -4.06 10.49
CA VAL A 182 -1.06 -5.20 10.63
C VAL A 182 -0.78 -5.82 9.27
N MET A 183 0.41 -6.42 9.15
CA MET A 183 0.83 -7.09 7.92
C MET A 183 -0.05 -8.30 7.60
N ILE A 184 -0.24 -8.53 6.31
CA ILE A 184 -1.06 -9.61 5.74
C ILE A 184 -0.12 -10.61 5.07
N PHE A 185 0.08 -11.77 5.68
CA PHE A 185 0.86 -12.85 5.12
C PHE A 185 -0.05 -13.73 4.26
N VAL A 186 0.27 -13.91 2.99
CA VAL A 186 -0.54 -14.72 2.06
C VAL A 186 0.26 -15.87 1.48
N PHE A 187 -0.32 -17.07 1.50
CA PHE A 187 0.25 -18.20 0.78
C PHE A 187 -0.03 -18.08 -0.71
N VAL A 188 1.03 -18.08 -1.51
CA VAL A 188 0.99 -18.02 -2.98
C VAL A 188 1.59 -19.29 -3.58
N LYS A 189 1.19 -19.62 -4.80
CA LYS A 189 1.59 -20.86 -5.49
C LYS A 189 2.87 -20.71 -6.29
N SER A 190 3.26 -19.47 -6.61
CA SER A 190 4.42 -19.19 -7.45
C SER A 190 5.02 -17.81 -7.17
N LEU A 191 6.26 -17.61 -7.60
CA LEU A 191 6.91 -16.29 -7.57
C LEU A 191 6.20 -15.28 -8.47
N ALA A 192 5.60 -15.72 -9.58
CA ALA A 192 4.82 -14.84 -10.46
C ALA A 192 3.57 -14.30 -9.75
N GLU A 193 2.90 -15.12 -8.96
CA GLU A 193 1.78 -14.67 -8.12
C GLU A 193 2.27 -13.77 -6.97
N ALA A 194 3.43 -14.07 -6.39
CA ALA A 194 4.04 -13.22 -5.36
C ALA A 194 4.29 -11.78 -5.85
N THR A 195 4.78 -11.61 -7.08
CA THR A 195 5.08 -10.27 -7.62
C THR A 195 3.82 -9.45 -7.88
N MET A 196 2.67 -10.09 -8.16
CA MET A 196 1.40 -9.40 -8.35
C MET A 196 0.97 -8.60 -7.11
N PHE A 197 1.37 -9.03 -5.92
CA PHE A 197 1.03 -8.37 -4.65
C PHE A 197 1.93 -7.20 -4.27
N SER A 198 2.97 -6.89 -5.04
CA SER A 198 4.00 -5.90 -4.67
C SER A 198 3.46 -4.49 -4.40
N LEU A 199 2.28 -4.17 -4.92
CA LEU A 199 1.64 -2.85 -4.78
C LEU A 199 0.37 -2.87 -3.91
N ASN A 200 -0.01 -4.03 -3.38
CA ASN A 200 -1.12 -4.13 -2.46
C ASN A 200 -0.66 -3.77 -1.04
N PHE A 201 -1.40 -2.87 -0.40
CA PHE A 201 -1.02 -2.35 0.90
C PHE A 201 -0.93 -3.46 1.96
N GLY A 202 0.23 -3.56 2.61
CA GLY A 202 0.47 -4.45 3.75
C GLY A 202 0.60 -5.94 3.42
N ILE A 203 0.57 -6.36 2.15
CA ILE A 203 0.67 -7.77 1.77
C ILE A 203 2.14 -8.23 1.72
N ILE A 204 2.40 -9.39 2.32
CA ILE A 204 3.66 -10.12 2.29
C ILE A 204 3.38 -11.53 1.72
N PRO A 205 3.77 -11.82 0.48
CA PRO A 205 3.59 -13.15 -0.10
C PRO A 205 4.55 -14.17 0.52
N ILE A 206 4.10 -15.42 0.61
CA ILE A 206 4.78 -16.55 1.24
C ILE A 206 4.59 -17.80 0.37
N LEU A 207 5.65 -18.53 0.06
CA LEU A 207 5.58 -19.81 -0.68
C LEU A 207 5.45 -21.02 0.25
N THR A 208 6.11 -20.98 1.41
CA THR A 208 6.17 -22.14 2.33
C THR A 208 5.95 -21.74 3.79
N LYS A 209 5.59 -22.72 4.63
CA LYS A 209 5.45 -22.49 6.08
C LYS A 209 6.78 -22.10 6.73
N ASP A 210 7.89 -22.63 6.25
CA ASP A 210 9.22 -22.29 6.77
C ASP A 210 9.60 -20.84 6.43
N GLU A 211 9.21 -20.36 5.24
CA GLU A 211 9.35 -18.96 4.85
C GLU A 211 8.50 -18.04 5.73
N LEU A 212 7.26 -18.44 6.07
CA LEU A 212 6.40 -17.69 7.00
C LEU A 212 7.10 -17.47 8.35
N LEU A 213 7.59 -18.55 8.97
CA LEU A 213 8.27 -18.50 10.26
C LEU A 213 9.55 -17.67 10.19
N SER A 214 10.31 -17.80 9.10
CA SER A 214 11.54 -17.02 8.87
C SER A 214 11.24 -15.52 8.74
N LYS A 215 10.18 -15.13 8.01
CA LYS A 215 9.78 -13.72 7.89
C LYS A 215 9.22 -13.17 9.20
N ILE A 216 8.38 -13.92 9.91
CA ILE A 216 7.84 -13.52 11.21
C ILE A 216 8.98 -13.29 12.22
N SER A 217 9.93 -14.21 12.32
CA SER A 217 11.08 -14.08 13.22
C SER A 217 11.95 -12.87 12.88
N PHE A 218 12.20 -12.63 11.60
CA PHE A 218 12.94 -11.46 11.12
C PHE A 218 12.23 -10.13 11.44
N ILE A 219 10.93 -10.05 11.16
CA ILE A 219 10.12 -8.83 11.33
C ILE A 219 9.92 -8.51 12.82
N PHE A 220 9.59 -9.51 13.63
CA PHE A 220 9.21 -9.33 15.04
C PHE A 220 10.33 -9.64 16.05
N LYS A 221 11.55 -9.92 15.58
CA LYS A 221 12.76 -10.14 16.40
C LYS A 221 12.54 -11.14 17.56
N ASN A 222 12.07 -12.35 17.26
CA ASN A 222 11.93 -13.46 18.22
C ASN A 222 11.12 -13.17 19.50
N ASN A 223 10.11 -12.31 19.46
CA ASN A 223 9.14 -12.21 20.57
C ASN A 223 8.15 -13.39 20.52
N ILE A 224 8.27 -14.32 21.48
CA ILE A 224 7.75 -15.71 21.46
C ILE A 224 6.24 -15.82 21.79
N LYS A 225 5.47 -14.72 21.80
CA LYS A 225 4.00 -14.77 22.05
C LYS A 225 3.25 -13.75 21.21
N ASN A 226 3.27 -13.93 19.90
CA ASN A 226 2.53 -13.06 18.99
C ASN A 226 1.23 -13.73 18.58
N ARG A 227 0.11 -13.05 18.79
CA ARG A 227 -1.20 -13.50 18.31
C ARG A 227 -1.34 -13.14 16.84
N PHE A 228 -1.76 -14.11 16.04
CA PHE A 228 -2.07 -13.94 14.62
C PHE A 228 -3.49 -14.37 14.35
N ILE A 229 -4.14 -13.69 13.42
CA ILE A 229 -5.43 -14.13 12.88
C ILE A 229 -5.16 -15.02 11.68
N PHE A 230 -5.71 -16.22 11.68
CA PHE A 230 -5.68 -17.15 10.55
C PHE A 230 -7.03 -17.14 9.86
N ILE A 231 -7.03 -16.91 8.54
CA ILE A 231 -8.22 -16.94 7.69
C ILE A 231 -8.11 -18.13 6.75
N GLN A 232 -8.98 -19.13 6.95
CA GLN A 232 -9.04 -20.35 6.16
C GLN A 232 -10.48 -20.57 5.70
N LYS A 233 -10.78 -20.24 4.45
CA LYS A 233 -12.17 -20.27 3.92
C LYS A 233 -13.12 -19.60 4.92
N ASP A 234 -14.07 -20.33 5.50
CA ASP A 234 -15.09 -19.79 6.40
C ASP A 234 -14.69 -19.74 7.88
N LYS A 235 -13.44 -20.06 8.21
CA LYS A 235 -12.95 -20.09 9.60
C LYS A 235 -11.97 -18.95 9.87
N ILE A 236 -12.16 -18.32 11.01
CA ILE A 236 -11.19 -17.43 11.65
C ILE A 236 -10.71 -18.11 12.93
N GLU A 237 -9.40 -18.20 13.09
CA GLU A 237 -8.79 -18.68 14.32
C GLU A 237 -7.71 -17.70 14.77
N ILE A 238 -7.73 -17.33 16.06
CA ILE A 238 -6.63 -16.56 16.65
C ILE A 238 -5.69 -17.57 17.31
N LYS A 239 -4.44 -17.62 16.84
CA LYS A 239 -3.41 -18.53 17.38
C LYS A 239 -2.16 -17.77 17.76
N ASN A 240 -1.41 -18.35 18.69
CA ASN A 240 -0.06 -17.90 18.99
C ASN A 240 0.92 -18.64 18.08
N LEU A 241 1.85 -17.90 17.50
CA LEU A 241 3.05 -18.41 16.85
C LEU A 241 4.30 -17.95 17.62
#